data_AF-A0A9D0C892-F1
#
_entry.id   AF-A0A9D0C892-F1
#
_cell.length_a   1.000
_cell.length_b   1.000
_cell.length_c   1.000
_cell.angle_alpha   90.00
_cell.angle_beta   90.00
_cell.angle_gamma   90.00
#
_symmetry.space_group_name_H-M   'P 1'
#
loop_
_entity.id
_entity.type
_entity.pdbx_description
1 polymer ?
#
loop_
_entity_poly.entity_id
_entity_poly.type
_entity_poly.pdbx_seq_one_letter_code
_entity_poly.pdbx_strand_id
1 'polypeptide(L)'
;DLRLLITIIKINNELERIADIAVNIAKRVQTISKDPALDFSIDYRPMAARVMQMLKMGLDSLVTEDAALARRIFIEDEAVDQLRNQAYRGAIRALNSEVGHAACLVNLYLLARHLERIGDRATNIAEEVIYLVEGEIVRGDTE
;
A
#
# COMPACT_ATOMS: atom_id res chain seq x y z
N ASP A 1 -3.21 -18.03 -24.42
CA ASP A 1 -3.47 -16.62 -24.76
C ASP A 1 -2.23 -15.80 -24.39
N LEU A 2 -1.69 -15.01 -25.32
CA LEU A 2 -0.49 -14.20 -25.08
C LEU A 2 -0.76 -13.03 -24.11
N ARG A 3 -1.98 -12.48 -24.09
CA ARG A 3 -2.34 -11.37 -23.21
C ARG A 3 -2.29 -11.81 -21.75
N LEU A 4 -2.90 -12.95 -21.44
CA LEU A 4 -2.87 -13.55 -20.10
C LEU A 4 -1.43 -13.77 -19.61
N LEU A 5 -0.55 -14.32 -20.47
CA LEU A 5 0.83 -14.59 -20.10
C LEU A 5 1.61 -13.30 -19.79
N ILE A 6 1.39 -12.24 -20.57
CA ILE A 6 1.99 -10.92 -20.33
C ILE A 6 1.46 -10.31 -19.02
N THR A 7 0.15 -10.36 -18.79
CA THR A 7 -0.49 -9.87 -17.55
C THR A 7 0.09 -10.57 -16.32
N ILE A 8 0.23 -11.90 -16.35
CA ILE A 8 0.83 -12.67 -15.25
C ILE A 8 2.27 -12.23 -14.96
N ILE A 9 3.09 -12.03 -15.99
CA ILE A 9 4.49 -11.59 -15.80
C ILE A 9 4.54 -10.21 -15.13
N LYS A 10 3.68 -9.28 -15.55
CA LYS A 10 3.63 -7.95 -14.95
C LYS A 10 3.14 -7.97 -13.50
N ILE A 11 2.07 -8.73 -13.22
CA ILE A 11 1.56 -8.91 -11.85
C ILE A 11 2.62 -9.57 -10.95
N ASN A 12 3.38 -10.54 -11.46
CA ASN A 12 4.49 -11.14 -10.72
C ASN A 12 5.54 -10.11 -10.29
N ASN A 13 5.85 -9.13 -11.14
CA ASN A 13 6.76 -8.03 -10.78
C ASN A 13 6.17 -7.14 -9.69
N GLU A 14 4.86 -6.85 -9.72
CA GLU A 14 4.22 -6.07 -8.66
C GLU A 14 4.23 -6.84 -7.32
N LEU A 15 4.03 -8.16 -7.33
CA LEU A 15 4.14 -9.01 -6.13
C LEU A 15 5.55 -9.01 -5.53
N GLU A 16 6.59 -9.06 -6.36
CA GLU A 16 7.98 -8.95 -5.90
C GLU A 16 8.25 -7.60 -5.22
N ARG A 17 7.76 -6.51 -5.80
CA ARG A 17 7.85 -5.18 -5.18
C ARG A 17 7.11 -5.10 -3.84
N ILE A 18 5.95 -5.76 -3.71
CA ILE A 18 5.23 -5.86 -2.44
C ILE A 18 6.11 -6.58 -1.39
N ALA A 19 6.75 -7.68 -1.77
CA ALA A 19 7.62 -8.43 -0.87
C ALA A 19 8.81 -7.57 -0.38
N ASP A 20 9.43 -6.80 -1.28
CA ASP A 20 10.48 -5.84 -0.93
C ASP A 20 10.02 -4.75 0.04
N ILE A 21 8.81 -4.22 -0.17
CA ILE A 21 8.23 -3.24 0.75
C ILE A 21 7.96 -3.87 2.12
N ALA A 22 7.48 -5.12 2.17
CA ALA A 22 7.29 -5.85 3.43
C ALA A 22 8.61 -6.04 4.19
N VAL A 23 9.72 -6.32 3.49
CA VAL A 23 11.07 -6.36 4.10
C VAL A 23 11.46 -5.00 4.68
N ASN A 24 11.16 -3.91 3.98
CA ASN A 24 11.44 -2.55 4.46
C ASN A 24 10.61 -2.20 5.71
N ILE A 25 9.34 -2.61 5.76
CA ILE A 25 8.49 -2.49 6.95
C ILE A 25 9.15 -3.22 8.14
N ALA A 26 9.54 -4.48 7.96
CA ALA A 26 10.16 -5.28 9.03
C ALA A 26 11.45 -4.63 9.57
N LYS A 27 12.35 -4.17 8.69
CA LYS A 27 13.57 -3.44 9.07
C LYS A 27 13.29 -2.15 9.83
N ARG A 28 12.22 -1.44 9.45
CA ARG A 28 11.85 -0.17 10.07
C ARG A 28 11.23 -0.36 11.45
N VAL A 29 10.41 -1.40 11.63
CA VAL A 29 9.89 -1.80 12.95
C VAL A 29 11.03 -2.10 13.94
N GLN A 30 12.10 -2.78 13.50
CA GLN A 30 13.29 -3.03 14.33
C GLN A 30 14.06 -1.76 14.70
N THR A 31 13.97 -0.71 13.88
CA THR A 31 14.58 0.59 14.19
C THR A 31 13.75 1.34 15.23
N ILE A 32 12.43 1.32 15.08
CA ILE A 32 11.48 1.99 16.00
C ILE A 32 11.55 1.36 17.41
N SER A 33 11.66 0.04 17.51
CA SER A 33 11.69 -0.66 18.81
C SER A 33 12.91 -0.31 19.68
N LYS A 34 13.92 0.37 19.14
CA LYS A 34 15.10 0.83 19.88
C LYS A 34 14.88 2.15 20.63
N ASP A 35 13.74 2.81 20.43
CA ASP A 35 13.39 4.08 21.07
C ASP A 35 12.12 3.93 21.92
N PRO A 36 12.20 3.27 23.10
CA PRO A 36 11.03 2.96 23.94
C PRO A 36 10.49 4.17 24.73
N ALA A 37 11.20 5.30 24.73
CA ALA A 37 10.83 6.48 25.50
C ALA A 37 9.80 7.38 24.79
N LEU A 38 9.52 7.12 23.51
CA LEU A 38 8.55 7.87 22.72
C LEU A 38 7.10 7.58 23.17
N ASP A 39 6.40 8.60 23.65
CA ASP A 39 4.99 8.53 24.03
C ASP A 39 4.05 8.90 22.86
N PHE A 40 4.21 8.19 21.74
CA PHE A 40 3.37 8.37 20.54
C PHE A 40 3.29 7.09 19.74
N SER A 41 2.09 6.77 19.24
CA SER A 41 1.88 5.62 18.35
C SER A 41 0.86 5.93 17.26
N ILE A 42 0.96 5.20 16.16
CA ILE A 42 0.01 5.23 15.04
C ILE A 42 -0.61 3.85 14.95
N ASP A 43 -1.93 3.77 14.86
CA ASP A 43 -2.62 2.51 14.60
C ASP A 43 -2.63 2.19 13.11
N TYR A 44 -1.77 1.27 12.69
CA TYR A 44 -1.68 0.81 11.30
C TYR A 44 -2.68 -0.28 10.94
N ARG A 45 -3.39 -0.88 11.91
CA ARG A 45 -4.27 -2.04 11.66
C ARG A 45 -5.35 -1.75 10.60
N PRO A 46 -6.04 -0.58 10.61
CA PRO A 46 -7.04 -0.27 9.59
C PRO A 46 -6.43 -0.18 8.18
N MET A 47 -5.25 0.45 8.07
CA MET A 47 -4.56 0.64 6.80
C MET A 47 -4.05 -0.70 6.25
N ALA A 48 -3.43 -1.51 7.11
CA ALA A 48 -2.96 -2.84 6.73
C ALA A 48 -4.11 -3.74 6.29
N ALA A 49 -5.26 -3.71 6.97
CA ALA A 49 -6.43 -4.49 6.58
C ALA A 49 -6.95 -4.12 5.19
N ARG A 50 -7.02 -2.82 4.86
CA ARG A 50 -7.43 -2.34 3.53
C ARG A 50 -6.46 -2.74 2.44
N VAL A 51 -5.15 -2.53 2.67
CA VAL A 51 -4.10 -2.91 1.71
C VAL A 51 -4.11 -4.42 1.43
N MET A 52 -4.29 -5.25 2.46
CA MET A 52 -4.43 -6.70 2.29
C MET A 52 -5.70 -7.07 1.52
N GLN A 53 -6.79 -6.34 1.74
CA GLN A 53 -8.03 -6.52 1.00
C GLN A 53 -7.89 -6.12 -0.48
N MET A 54 -7.19 -5.02 -0.79
CA MET A 54 -6.88 -4.60 -2.16
C MET A 54 -6.08 -5.68 -2.90
N LEU A 55 -5.02 -6.20 -2.27
CA LEU A 55 -4.21 -7.27 -2.85
C LEU A 55 -5.04 -8.53 -3.12
N LYS A 56 -5.89 -8.92 -2.16
CA LYS A 56 -6.81 -10.05 -2.33
C LYS A 56 -7.76 -9.82 -3.51
N MET A 57 -8.40 -8.65 -3.57
CA MET A 57 -9.30 -8.30 -4.68
C MET A 57 -8.57 -8.32 -6.03
N GLY A 58 -7.32 -7.86 -6.09
CA GLY A 58 -6.52 -7.88 -7.31
C GLY A 58 -6.28 -9.31 -7.80
N LEU A 59 -5.87 -10.20 -6.90
CA LEU A 59 -5.63 -11.61 -7.23
C LEU A 59 -6.93 -12.38 -7.53
N ASP A 60 -8.00 -12.14 -6.77
CA ASP A 60 -9.30 -12.74 -7.00
C ASP A 60 -9.83 -12.30 -8.38
N SER A 61 -9.72 -11.02 -8.72
CA SER A 61 -10.16 -10.47 -10.01
C SER A 61 -9.39 -11.02 -11.20
N LEU A 62 -8.10 -11.33 -11.03
CA LEU A 62 -7.31 -12.02 -12.04
C LEU A 62 -7.82 -13.45 -12.30
N VAL A 63 -8.12 -14.19 -11.23
CA VAL A 63 -8.55 -15.60 -11.33
C VAL A 63 -9.96 -15.70 -11.91
N THR A 64 -10.84 -14.77 -11.56
CA THR A 64 -12.24 -14.76 -12.04
C THR A 64 -12.46 -13.93 -13.29
N GLU A 65 -11.41 -13.27 -13.81
CA GLU A 65 -11.48 -12.32 -14.93
C GLU A 65 -12.57 -11.23 -14.70
N ASP A 66 -12.64 -10.72 -13.47
CA ASP A 66 -13.67 -9.76 -13.04
C ASP A 66 -13.12 -8.31 -12.99
N ALA A 67 -13.26 -7.60 -14.10
CA ALA A 67 -12.86 -6.19 -14.20
C ALA A 67 -13.64 -5.25 -13.25
N ALA A 68 -14.87 -5.60 -12.86
CA ALA A 68 -15.64 -4.80 -11.91
C ALA A 68 -15.07 -4.93 -10.50
N LEU A 69 -14.65 -6.13 -10.09
CA LEU A 69 -13.93 -6.35 -8.85
C LEU A 69 -12.60 -5.60 -8.82
N ALA A 70 -11.84 -5.63 -9.93
CA ALA A 70 -10.58 -4.89 -10.06
C ALA A 70 -10.80 -3.38 -9.89
N ARG A 71 -11.82 -2.78 -10.53
CA ARG A 71 -12.14 -1.35 -10.40
C ARG A 71 -12.46 -0.90 -8.97
N ARG A 72 -12.95 -1.78 -8.10
CA ARG A 72 -13.22 -1.43 -6.70
C ARG A 72 -11.93 -1.13 -5.92
N ILE A 73 -10.77 -1.56 -6.40
CA ILE A 73 -9.47 -1.31 -5.76
C ILE A 73 -9.17 0.19 -5.73
N PHE A 74 -9.50 0.95 -6.77
CA PHE A 74 -9.31 2.41 -6.80
C PHE A 74 -10.04 3.14 -5.67
N ILE A 75 -11.21 2.63 -5.25
CA ILE A 75 -11.97 3.20 -4.11
C ILE A 75 -11.28 2.91 -2.78
N GLU A 76 -10.70 1.72 -2.64
CA GLU A 76 -9.94 1.34 -1.45
C GLU A 76 -8.62 2.10 -1.35
N ASP A 77 -7.98 2.41 -2.49
CA ASP A 77 -6.74 3.18 -2.57
C ASP A 77 -6.89 4.58 -1.98
N GLU A 78 -7.95 5.29 -2.38
CA GLU A 78 -8.31 6.60 -1.80
C GLU A 78 -8.49 6.53 -0.27
N ALA A 79 -9.08 5.44 0.24
CA ALA A 79 -9.21 5.24 1.69
C ALA A 79 -7.86 4.98 2.37
N VAL A 80 -6.91 4.31 1.70
CA VAL A 80 -5.54 4.10 2.17
C VAL A 80 -4.77 5.43 2.19
N ASP A 81 -4.92 6.27 1.16
CA ASP A 81 -4.33 7.61 1.09
C ASP A 81 -4.80 8.52 2.23
N GLN A 82 -6.09 8.48 2.56
CA GLN A 82 -6.64 9.22 3.68
C GLN A 82 -6.01 8.80 5.01
N LEU A 83 -5.79 7.50 5.22
CA LEU A 83 -5.12 6.96 6.41
C LEU A 83 -3.63 7.36 6.45
N ARG A 84 -2.93 7.34 5.31
CA ARG A 84 -1.56 7.86 5.19
C ARG A 84 -1.50 9.35 5.57
N ASN A 85 -2.43 10.15 5.07
CA ASN A 85 -2.53 11.58 5.37
C ASN A 85 -2.86 11.86 6.85
N GLN A 86 -3.65 11.00 7.48
CA GLN A 86 -3.88 11.05 8.93
C GLN A 86 -2.59 10.74 9.71
N ALA A 87 -1.87 9.68 9.33
CA ALA A 87 -0.58 9.31 9.93
C ALA A 87 0.45 10.44 9.80
N TYR A 88 0.54 11.08 8.62
CA TYR A 88 1.39 12.24 8.38
C TYR A 88 1.08 13.39 9.35
N ARG A 89 -0.20 13.79 9.46
CA ARG A 89 -0.62 14.86 10.38
C ARG A 89 -0.33 14.51 11.84
N GLY A 90 -0.48 13.24 12.23
CA GLY A 90 -0.13 12.74 13.55
C GLY A 90 1.36 12.89 13.85
N ALA A 91 2.22 12.42 12.93
CA ALA A 91 3.66 12.51 13.06
C ALA A 91 4.16 13.97 13.12
N ILE A 92 3.59 14.88 12.33
CA ILE A 92 3.93 16.32 12.39
C ILE A 92 3.58 16.93 13.75
N ARG A 93 2.41 16.59 14.33
CA ARG A 93 2.06 17.07 15.67
C ARG A 93 3.04 16.55 16.72
N ALA A 94 3.38 15.26 16.65
CA ALA A 94 4.32 14.64 17.58
C ALA A 94 5.75 15.21 17.44
N LEU A 95 6.17 15.60 16.23
CA LEU A 95 7.48 16.25 16.03
C LEU A 95 7.61 17.57 16.79
N ASN A 96 6.50 18.26 17.04
CA ASN A 96 6.48 19.51 17.80
C ASN A 96 6.42 19.30 19.32
N SER A 97 5.97 18.13 19.80
CA SER A 97 5.83 17.84 21.24
C SER A 97 6.92 16.93 21.80
N GLU A 98 7.39 15.96 21.02
CA GLU A 98 8.36 14.92 21.43
C GLU A 98 9.79 15.28 21.01
N VAL A 99 10.41 16.20 21.76
CA VAL A 99 11.77 16.68 21.48
C VAL A 99 12.78 15.53 21.61
N GLY A 100 13.63 15.35 20.60
CA GLY A 100 14.67 14.31 20.57
C GLY A 100 14.28 13.02 19.84
N HIS A 101 12.99 12.83 19.52
CA HIS A 101 12.48 11.61 18.88
C HIS A 101 12.22 11.74 17.37
N ALA A 102 12.74 12.79 16.73
CA ALA A 102 12.43 13.11 15.34
C ALA A 102 12.70 11.94 14.37
N ALA A 103 13.82 11.23 14.55
CA ALA A 103 14.13 10.06 13.74
C ALA A 103 13.09 8.94 13.90
N CYS A 104 12.67 8.63 15.13
CA CYS A 104 11.66 7.61 15.39
C CYS A 104 10.29 7.99 14.80
N LEU A 105 9.88 9.24 14.94
CA LEU A 105 8.63 9.76 14.37
C LEU A 105 8.59 9.71 12.84
N VAL A 106 9.70 10.05 12.18
CA VAL A 106 9.85 9.89 10.74
C VAL A 106 9.76 8.41 10.34
N ASN A 107 10.34 7.50 11.14
CA ASN A 107 10.19 6.06 10.91
C ASN A 107 8.74 5.59 11.05
N LEU A 108 7.98 6.09 12.04
CA LEU A 108 6.56 5.78 12.18
C LEU A 108 5.76 6.23 10.94
N TYR A 109 5.92 7.47 10.50
CA TYR A 109 5.26 7.93 9.28
C TYR A 109 5.63 7.08 8.04
N LEU A 110 6.90 6.72 7.91
CA LEU A 110 7.36 5.93 6.77
C LEU A 110 6.78 4.50 6.76
N LEU A 111 6.32 3.95 7.90
CA LEU A 111 5.53 2.71 7.89
C LEU A 111 4.19 2.90 7.17
N ALA A 112 3.49 4.01 7.40
CA ALA A 112 2.26 4.32 6.68
C ALA A 112 2.53 4.52 5.18
N ARG A 113 3.60 5.24 4.82
CA ARG A 113 4.05 5.37 3.42
C ARG A 113 4.35 4.02 2.78
N HIS A 114 4.94 3.08 3.51
CA HIS A 114 5.18 1.74 2.96
C HIS A 114 3.88 0.95 2.72
N LEU A 115 2.88 1.09 3.60
CA LEU A 115 1.57 0.47 3.38
C LEU A 115 0.85 1.06 2.16
N GLU A 116 0.86 2.37 1.99
CA GLU A 116 0.29 3.03 0.80
C GLU A 116 0.98 2.55 -0.48
N ARG A 117 2.31 2.46 -0.51
CA ARG A 117 3.02 1.91 -1.67
C ARG A 117 2.63 0.48 -2.04
N ILE A 118 2.19 -0.35 -1.07
CA ILE A 118 1.63 -1.68 -1.37
C ILE A 118 0.22 -1.53 -1.98
N GLY A 119 -0.58 -0.57 -1.50
CA GLY A 119 -1.82 -0.13 -2.15
C GLY A 119 -1.60 0.22 -3.62
N ASP A 120 -0.61 1.08 -3.93
CA ASP A 120 -0.27 1.42 -5.33
C ASP A 120 0.04 0.16 -6.17
N ARG A 121 0.77 -0.81 -5.59
CA ARG A 121 1.08 -2.07 -6.30
C ARG A 121 -0.20 -2.85 -6.58
N ALA A 122 -1.15 -2.87 -5.65
CA ALA A 122 -2.45 -3.50 -5.87
C ALA A 122 -3.29 -2.77 -6.91
N THR A 123 -3.23 -1.43 -6.97
CA THR A 123 -3.84 -0.62 -8.03
C THR A 123 -3.26 -0.97 -9.40
N ASN A 124 -1.94 -1.12 -9.53
CA ASN A 124 -1.32 -1.58 -10.78
C ASN A 124 -1.77 -2.99 -11.19
N ILE A 125 -1.93 -3.90 -10.21
CA ILE A 125 -2.50 -5.24 -10.49
C ILE A 125 -3.92 -5.11 -11.04
N ALA A 126 -4.74 -4.22 -10.47
CA ALA A 126 -6.10 -3.96 -10.94
C ALA A 126 -6.12 -3.47 -12.40
N GLU A 127 -5.25 -2.53 -12.76
CA GLU A 127 -5.11 -2.01 -14.13
C GLU A 127 -4.77 -3.13 -15.12
N GLU A 128 -3.85 -4.03 -14.76
CA GLU A 128 -3.46 -5.15 -15.63
C GLU A 128 -4.58 -6.18 -15.80
N VAL A 129 -5.42 -6.39 -14.77
CA VAL A 129 -6.62 -7.23 -14.88
C VAL A 129 -7.68 -6.59 -15.76
N ILE A 130 -7.94 -5.29 -15.61
CA ILE A 130 -8.90 -4.57 -16.46
C ILE A 130 -8.46 -4.64 -17.93
N TYR A 131 -7.16 -4.42 -18.20
CA TYR A 131 -6.60 -4.56 -19.54
C TYR A 131 -6.73 -5.98 -20.09
N LEU A 132 -6.54 -7.01 -19.26
CA LEU A 132 -6.72 -8.40 -19.67
C LEU A 132 -8.15 -8.64 -20.19
N VAL A 133 -9.15 -8.24 -19.39
CA VAL A 133 -10.58 -8.51 -19.63
C VAL A 133 -11.16 -7.64 -20.73
N GLU A 134 -10.88 -6.34 -20.72
CA GLU A 134 -11.57 -5.36 -21.58
C GLU A 134 -10.72 -4.96 -22.79
N GLY A 135 -9.40 -5.14 -22.73
CA GLY A 135 -8.47 -4.68 -23.76
C GLY A 135 -8.22 -3.17 -23.76
N GLU A 136 -8.81 -2.43 -22.81
CA GLU A 136 -8.63 -0.99 -22.63
C GLU A 136 -7.56 -0.69 -21.58
N ILE A 137 -6.77 0.35 -21.84
CA ILE A 137 -5.79 0.84 -20.87
C ILE A 137 -6.51 1.78 -19.92
N VAL A 138 -6.81 1.29 -18.72
CA VAL A 138 -7.29 2.12 -17.60
C VAL A 138 -6.09 2.45 -16.72
N ARG A 139 -5.97 3.72 -16.32
CA ARG A 139 -5.01 4.17 -15.32
C ARG A 139 -5.78 4.79 -14.17
N GLY A 140 -5.45 4.41 -12.94
CA GLY A 140 -5.87 5.17 -11.76
C GLY A 140 -5.26 6.56 -11.83
N ASP A 141 -6.04 7.60 -11.51
CA ASP A 141 -5.53 8.96 -11.41
C ASP A 141 -4.38 8.97 -10.38
N THR A 142 -3.16 9.16 -10.85
CA THR A 142 -1.96 9.23 -10.01
C THR A 142 -1.74 10.69 -9.65
N GLU A 143 -1.98 11.08 -8.39
CA GLU A 143 -1.50 12.37 -7.85
C GLU A 143 0.03 12.39 -7.69
#